data_AF-A0A1Z4C4U5-F1
#
_entry.id   AF-A0A1Z4C4U5-F1
#
_cell.length_a   1.000
_cell.length_b   1.000
_cell.length_c   1.000
_cell.angle_alpha   90.00
_cell.angle_beta   90.00
_cell.angle_gamma   90.00
#
_symmetry.space_group_name_H-M   'P 1'
#
loop_
_entity.id
_entity.type
_entity.pdbx_description
1 polymer ?
#
loop_
_entity_poly.entity_id
_entity_poly.type
_entity_poly.pdbx_seq_one_letter_code
_entity_poly.pdbx_strand_id
1 'polypeptide(L)'
;MFYGGRLFSHLTGVDQDESSDSIDDFVSVRKLNRNAVILFDSDKSDPHARLNSTKQRLKAEFDKGPGFTWITEGREIENYLDPEKIESSVKAIHPSAAQLLQKSQWSNLLEYEKNTDSSKPPSKISNIRAANKVKVAKYYVEHYPADLTVLDLNKQIDRLCTFIASSNK
;
A
#
# COMPACT_ATOMS: atom_id res chain seq x y z
N MET A 1 -10.35 -1.12 9.86
CA MET A 1 -9.39 -0.69 10.90
C MET A 1 -8.06 -0.45 10.19
N PHE A 2 -7.48 0.75 10.28
CA PHE A 2 -6.23 1.09 9.61
C PHE A 2 -5.10 1.15 10.65
N TYR A 3 -3.99 0.46 10.38
CA TYR A 3 -2.80 0.48 11.23
C TYR A 3 -1.61 0.95 10.42
N GLY A 4 -0.93 2.01 10.89
CA GLY A 4 0.20 2.61 10.18
C GLY A 4 1.47 2.65 11.03
N GLY A 5 2.62 2.64 10.36
CA GLY A 5 3.94 2.89 10.96
C GLY A 5 4.37 1.84 11.99
N ARG A 6 4.92 2.31 13.12
CA ARG A 6 5.49 1.45 14.18
C ARG A 6 4.48 0.45 14.77
N LEU A 7 3.17 0.71 14.68
CA LEU A 7 2.17 -0.27 15.13
C LEU A 7 2.18 -1.56 14.30
N PHE A 8 2.65 -1.52 13.05
CA PHE A 8 2.68 -2.70 12.17
C PHE A 8 3.55 -3.83 12.73
N SER A 9 4.67 -3.51 13.40
CA SER A 9 5.49 -4.52 14.08
C SER A 9 4.81 -5.12 15.31
N HIS A 10 3.81 -4.43 15.86
CA HIS A 10 3.08 -4.84 17.04
C HIS A 10 1.77 -5.58 16.76
N LEU A 11 1.46 -5.88 15.49
CA LEU A 11 0.26 -6.66 15.15
C LEU A 11 0.58 -8.15 15.09
N THR A 12 -0.39 -8.97 15.51
CA THR A 12 -0.39 -10.42 15.29
C THR A 12 -1.75 -10.94 14.84
N GLY A 13 -1.73 -11.98 14.01
CA GLY A 13 -2.89 -12.77 13.60
C GLY A 13 -3.09 -14.05 14.40
N VAL A 14 -2.34 -14.26 15.50
CA VAL A 14 -2.41 -15.47 16.33
C VAL A 14 -3.30 -15.24 17.57
N ASP A 15 -4.03 -16.27 18.00
CA ASP A 15 -4.73 -16.28 19.29
C ASP A 15 -3.76 -16.74 20.39
N GLN A 16 -3.61 -15.94 21.45
CA GLN A 16 -2.59 -16.15 22.50
C GLN A 16 -2.73 -17.47 23.29
N ASP A 17 -3.86 -18.18 23.17
CA ASP A 17 -4.07 -19.48 23.82
C ASP A 17 -3.18 -20.59 23.22
N GLU A 18 -2.66 -20.40 22.00
CA GLU A 18 -1.71 -21.29 21.31
C GLU A 18 -0.23 -20.91 21.53
N SER A 19 0.05 -19.83 22.27
CA SER A 19 1.42 -19.34 22.51
C SER A 19 1.77 -19.44 24.00
N SER A 20 2.29 -20.58 24.40
CA SER A 20 3.08 -20.68 25.64
C SER A 20 4.32 -19.80 25.51
N ASP A 21 4.46 -18.83 26.42
CA ASP A 21 5.69 -18.13 26.76
C ASP A 21 6.43 -17.42 25.62
N SER A 22 5.84 -16.35 25.07
CA SER A 22 6.52 -15.07 24.84
C SER A 22 5.72 -14.12 23.95
N ILE A 23 5.67 -12.85 24.37
CA ILE A 23 5.19 -11.64 23.68
C ILE A 23 3.77 -11.17 24.07
N ASP A 24 3.68 -10.58 25.26
CA ASP A 24 2.53 -9.78 25.72
C ASP A 24 2.34 -8.44 24.95
N ASP A 25 3.28 -8.06 24.08
CA ASP A 25 3.28 -6.73 23.43
C ASP A 25 2.64 -6.67 22.04
N PHE A 26 1.96 -7.75 21.60
CA PHE A 26 1.28 -7.77 20.29
C PHE A 26 -0.23 -7.67 20.40
N VAL A 27 -0.81 -6.72 19.67
CA VAL A 27 -2.26 -6.57 19.50
C VAL A 27 -2.72 -7.68 18.56
N SER A 28 -3.34 -8.71 19.14
CA SER A 28 -4.01 -9.75 18.36
C SER A 28 -5.28 -9.18 17.73
N VAL A 29 -5.24 -8.97 16.41
CA VAL A 29 -6.39 -8.49 15.64
C VAL A 29 -7.50 -9.54 15.66
N ARG A 30 -7.15 -10.83 15.74
CA ARG A 30 -8.11 -11.93 15.75
C ARG A 30 -8.94 -12.02 17.03
N LYS A 31 -8.41 -11.57 18.17
CA LYS A 31 -9.20 -11.42 19.40
C LYS A 31 -10.35 -10.41 19.25
N LEU A 32 -10.18 -9.40 18.39
CA LEU A 32 -11.22 -8.39 18.11
C LEU A 32 -12.18 -8.84 17.02
N ASN A 33 -11.66 -9.46 15.96
CA ASN A 33 -12.47 -10.02 14.88
C ASN A 33 -11.75 -11.24 14.30
N ARG A 34 -12.33 -12.43 14.50
CA ARG A 34 -11.79 -13.68 13.95
C ARG A 34 -11.73 -13.63 12.42
N ASN A 35 -12.67 -12.95 11.77
CA ASN A 35 -12.74 -12.80 10.32
C ASN A 35 -12.01 -11.53 9.86
N ALA A 36 -10.68 -11.55 9.86
CA ALA A 36 -9.85 -10.39 9.54
C ALA A 36 -8.95 -10.61 8.31
N VAL A 37 -8.92 -9.62 7.41
CA VAL A 37 -7.95 -9.52 6.31
C VAL A 37 -6.97 -8.40 6.63
N ILE A 38 -5.69 -8.63 6.37
CA ILE A 38 -4.66 -7.59 6.48
C ILE A 38 -4.14 -7.23 5.09
N LEU A 39 -4.08 -5.92 4.80
CA LEU A 39 -3.53 -5.35 3.57
C LEU A 39 -2.29 -4.51 3.91
N PHE A 40 -1.20 -4.71 3.19
CA PHE A 40 -0.02 -3.86 3.29
C PHE A 40 0.79 -3.81 1.99
N ASP A 41 1.55 -2.72 1.84
CA ASP A 41 2.47 -2.49 0.74
C ASP A 41 3.58 -3.55 0.73
N SER A 42 4.04 -3.98 -0.44
CA SER A 42 5.14 -4.95 -0.54
C SER A 42 6.49 -4.31 -0.19
N ASP A 43 6.65 -3.00 -0.42
CA ASP A 43 7.90 -2.22 -0.40
C ASP A 43 9.00 -2.82 -1.29
N LYS A 44 8.64 -3.65 -2.28
CA LYS A 44 9.61 -4.25 -3.20
C LYS A 44 10.15 -3.21 -4.18
N SER A 45 11.48 -3.17 -4.31
CA SER A 45 12.18 -2.36 -5.32
C SER A 45 12.24 -3.02 -6.70
N ASP A 46 11.99 -4.32 -6.78
CA ASP A 46 12.10 -5.15 -7.97
C ASP A 46 11.37 -6.50 -7.75
N PRO A 47 11.16 -7.33 -8.79
CA PRO A 47 10.45 -8.60 -8.66
C PRO A 47 11.08 -9.61 -7.69
N HIS A 48 12.40 -9.54 -7.49
CA HIS A 48 13.17 -10.46 -6.66
C HIS A 48 13.39 -9.95 -5.23
N ALA A 49 13.06 -8.68 -4.96
CA ALA A 49 13.11 -8.12 -3.63
C ALA A 49 12.29 -8.96 -2.64
N ARG A 50 12.89 -9.26 -1.49
CA ARG A 50 12.25 -10.05 -0.44
C ARG A 50 11.47 -9.15 0.50
N LEU A 51 10.34 -9.66 0.97
CA LEU A 51 9.60 -9.05 2.07
C LEU A 51 10.45 -9.08 3.34
N ASN A 52 10.36 -8.03 4.17
CA ASN A 52 11.01 -8.03 5.48
C ASN A 52 10.38 -9.10 6.42
N SER A 53 11.08 -9.40 7.52
CA SER A 53 10.68 -10.45 8.48
C SER A 53 9.28 -10.21 9.06
N THR A 54 8.93 -8.97 9.40
CA THR A 54 7.61 -8.61 9.94
C THR A 54 6.49 -8.94 8.94
N LYS A 55 6.65 -8.59 7.67
CA LYS A 55 5.68 -8.89 6.61
C LYS A 55 5.55 -10.39 6.37
N GLN A 56 6.67 -11.13 6.39
CA GLN A 56 6.64 -12.60 6.26
C GLN A 56 5.90 -13.24 7.43
N ARG A 57 6.14 -12.78 8.66
CA ARG A 57 5.43 -13.23 9.86
C ARG A 57 3.93 -12.96 9.73
N LEU A 58 3.53 -11.72 9.47
CA LEU A 58 2.12 -11.34 9.33
C LEU A 58 1.43 -12.13 8.23
N LYS A 59 2.12 -12.35 7.10
CA LYS A 59 1.62 -13.23 6.04
C LYS A 59 1.31 -14.63 6.57
N ALA A 60 2.27 -15.25 7.26
CA ALA A 60 2.11 -16.59 7.80
C ALA A 60 0.99 -16.68 8.85
N GLU A 61 0.82 -15.66 9.70
CA GLU A 61 -0.20 -15.64 10.74
C GLU A 61 -1.61 -15.46 10.17
N PHE A 62 -1.80 -14.50 9.26
CA PHE A 62 -3.12 -14.22 8.67
C PHE A 62 -3.55 -15.29 7.66
N ASP A 63 -2.62 -15.92 6.94
CA ASP A 63 -2.94 -16.99 5.99
C ASP A 63 -3.25 -18.34 6.67
N LYS A 64 -2.90 -18.53 7.96
CA LYS A 64 -3.13 -19.78 8.70
C LYS A 64 -4.54 -19.97 9.26
N GLY A 65 -5.34 -18.92 9.35
CA GLY A 65 -6.66 -18.99 9.99
C GLY A 65 -7.72 -18.30 9.15
N PRO A 66 -8.91 -18.01 9.71
CA PRO A 66 -9.92 -17.25 8.99
C PRO A 66 -9.34 -15.90 8.55
N GLY A 67 -9.50 -15.60 7.27
CA GLY A 67 -8.93 -14.42 6.64
C GLY A 67 -7.81 -14.74 5.66
N PHE A 68 -7.10 -13.68 5.28
CA PHE A 68 -5.92 -13.79 4.44
C PHE A 68 -5.10 -12.51 4.46
N THR A 69 -3.92 -12.60 3.87
CA THR A 69 -3.03 -11.48 3.62
C THR A 69 -3.17 -10.99 2.19
N TRP A 70 -3.40 -9.69 2.03
CA TRP A 70 -3.26 -8.98 0.76
C TRP A 70 -1.96 -8.17 0.79
N ILE A 71 -0.97 -8.63 0.04
CA ILE A 71 0.27 -7.88 -0.19
C ILE A 71 0.15 -7.25 -1.57
N THR A 72 0.50 -5.98 -1.72
CA THR A 72 0.44 -5.33 -3.04
C THR A 72 1.33 -6.06 -4.04
N GLU A 73 0.85 -6.28 -5.26
CA GLU A 73 1.66 -6.89 -6.34
C GLU A 73 2.75 -5.91 -6.82
N GLY A 74 2.49 -4.59 -6.74
CA GLY A 74 3.50 -3.54 -6.89
C GLY A 74 4.18 -3.16 -5.57
N ARG A 75 5.02 -2.12 -5.61
CA ARG A 75 5.73 -1.59 -4.43
C ARG A 75 4.76 -1.14 -3.32
N GLU A 76 3.82 -0.29 -3.68
CA GLU A 76 2.85 0.40 -2.83
C GLU A 76 1.44 0.29 -3.44
N ILE A 77 0.40 0.57 -2.64
CA ILE A 77 -1.01 0.49 -3.08
C ILE A 77 -1.31 1.38 -4.30
N GLU A 78 -0.60 2.49 -4.46
CA GLU A 78 -0.69 3.38 -5.61
C GLU A 78 -0.34 2.70 -6.92
N ASN A 79 0.47 1.63 -6.92
CA ASN A 79 0.86 0.92 -8.14
C ASN A 79 -0.29 0.16 -8.82
N TYR A 80 -1.46 0.07 -8.19
CA TYR A 80 -2.68 -0.40 -8.85
C TYR A 80 -3.41 0.68 -9.66
N LEU A 81 -2.99 1.94 -9.57
CA LEU A 81 -3.62 3.03 -10.31
C LEU A 81 -2.88 3.29 -11.62
N ASP A 82 -3.61 3.77 -12.62
CA ASP A 82 -3.05 4.22 -13.89
C ASP A 82 -2.03 5.35 -13.68
N PRO A 83 -0.75 5.18 -14.09
CA PRO A 83 0.32 6.12 -13.81
C PRO A 83 0.16 7.48 -14.53
N GLU A 84 -0.52 7.51 -15.67
CA GLU A 84 -0.79 8.77 -16.40
C GLU A 84 -1.87 9.59 -15.69
N LYS A 85 -2.88 8.91 -15.15
CA LYS A 85 -3.92 9.54 -14.32
C LYS A 85 -3.37 9.98 -12.96
N ILE A 86 -2.44 9.23 -12.36
CA ILE A 86 -1.72 9.69 -11.15
C ILE A 86 -0.94 10.96 -11.49
N GLU A 87 -0.14 10.98 -12.56
CA GLU A 87 0.65 12.16 -12.90
C GLU A 87 -0.23 13.39 -13.11
N SER A 88 -1.34 13.23 -13.82
CA SER A 88 -2.34 14.28 -14.03
C SER A 88 -2.90 14.79 -12.69
N SER A 89 -3.19 13.89 -11.77
CA SER A 89 -3.66 14.22 -10.41
C SER A 89 -2.58 14.95 -9.60
N VAL A 90 -1.33 14.52 -9.69
CA VAL A 90 -0.19 15.16 -9.02
C VAL A 90 0.02 16.57 -9.54
N LYS A 91 -0.03 16.79 -10.85
CA LYS A 91 0.06 18.12 -11.49
C LYS A 91 -1.08 19.04 -11.08
N ALA A 92 -2.30 18.52 -10.95
CA ALA A 92 -3.45 19.29 -10.50
C ALA A 92 -3.32 19.74 -9.04
N ILE A 93 -2.83 18.86 -8.16
CA ILE A 93 -2.66 19.17 -6.72
C ILE A 93 -1.39 19.99 -6.45
N HIS A 94 -0.34 19.78 -7.22
CA HIS A 94 0.95 20.46 -7.10
C HIS A 94 1.29 21.14 -8.42
N PRO A 95 0.87 22.40 -8.66
CA PRO A 95 1.15 23.12 -9.91
C PRO A 95 2.65 23.27 -10.21
N SER A 96 3.50 23.13 -9.19
CA SER A 96 4.94 23.12 -9.38
C SER A 96 5.50 21.79 -9.87
N ALA A 97 4.70 20.73 -10.00
CA ALA A 97 5.14 19.44 -10.50
C ALA A 97 5.35 19.50 -12.03
N ALA A 98 6.53 19.06 -12.48
CA ALA A 98 6.88 18.92 -13.88
C ALA A 98 6.43 17.55 -14.41
N GLN A 99 6.88 16.49 -13.75
CA GLN A 99 6.62 15.11 -14.11
C GLN A 99 6.88 14.18 -12.92
N LEU A 100 6.29 12.99 -12.95
CA LEU A 100 6.66 11.92 -12.01
C LEU A 100 8.10 11.47 -12.25
N LEU A 101 8.77 11.06 -11.18
CA LEU A 101 10.15 10.57 -11.26
C LEU A 101 10.23 9.25 -12.03
N GLN A 102 9.30 8.33 -11.76
CA GLN A 102 9.22 7.01 -12.40
C GLN A 102 7.76 6.54 -12.48
N LYS A 103 7.45 5.75 -13.51
CA LYS A 103 6.13 5.16 -13.77
C LYS A 103 6.21 3.65 -13.92
N SER A 104 6.79 2.98 -12.92
CA SER A 104 6.94 1.51 -12.91
C SER A 104 6.16 0.87 -11.76
N GLN A 105 5.91 -0.45 -11.87
CA GLN A 105 5.28 -1.25 -10.82
C GLN A 105 6.06 -1.24 -9.48
N TRP A 106 7.38 -1.01 -9.53
CA TRP A 106 8.27 -1.09 -8.37
C TRP A 106 8.76 0.27 -7.85
N SER A 107 8.25 1.36 -8.44
CA SER A 107 8.62 2.73 -8.09
C SER A 107 7.51 3.42 -7.30
N ASN A 108 7.89 4.43 -6.52
CA ASN A 108 6.95 5.32 -5.86
C ASN A 108 6.32 6.28 -6.89
N LEU A 109 5.01 6.15 -7.12
CA LEU A 109 4.29 6.94 -8.13
C LEU A 109 3.90 8.35 -7.65
N LEU A 110 4.23 8.71 -6.41
CA LEU A 110 3.94 10.02 -5.83
C LEU A 110 5.18 10.92 -5.73
N GLU A 111 6.36 10.44 -6.13
CA GLU A 111 7.55 11.27 -6.27
C GLU A 111 7.56 11.99 -7.62
N TYR A 112 7.78 13.29 -7.58
CA TYR A 112 7.80 14.15 -8.77
C TYR A 112 8.96 15.13 -8.75
N GLU A 113 9.37 15.56 -9.94
CA GLU A 113 10.34 16.64 -10.13
C GLU A 113 9.61 17.98 -10.18
N LYS A 114 10.12 18.98 -9.47
CA LYS A 114 9.61 20.34 -9.53
C LYS A 114 10.05 21.03 -10.83
N ASN A 115 9.17 21.84 -11.42
CA ASN A 115 9.54 22.81 -12.46
C ASN A 115 10.66 23.71 -11.92
N THR A 116 11.85 23.62 -12.53
CA THR A 116 12.98 24.47 -12.20
C THR A 116 12.90 25.76 -12.97
N ASP A 117 13.16 26.86 -12.28
CA ASP A 117 13.48 28.12 -12.93
C ASP A 117 14.79 27.94 -13.70
N SER A 118 14.78 28.17 -15.02
CA SER A 118 15.91 27.95 -15.94
C SER A 118 17.17 28.76 -15.56
N SER A 119 17.03 29.69 -14.62
CA SER A 119 18.05 30.59 -14.10
C SER A 119 18.93 30.01 -12.99
N LYS A 120 18.63 28.84 -12.41
CA LYS A 120 19.43 28.23 -11.33
C LYS A 120 20.12 26.94 -11.76
N PRO A 121 21.39 26.71 -11.36
CA PRO A 121 22.10 25.49 -11.70
C PRO A 121 21.37 24.27 -11.13
N PRO A 122 21.24 23.19 -11.92
CA PRO A 122 20.48 22.02 -11.50
C PRO A 122 21.19 21.32 -10.34
N SER A 123 20.61 21.38 -9.14
CA SER A 123 20.95 20.44 -8.07
C SER A 123 19.93 19.30 -8.07
N LYS A 124 20.34 18.13 -8.57
CA LYS A 124 19.46 16.96 -8.79
C LYS A 124 18.67 16.51 -7.55
N ILE A 125 19.17 16.75 -6.34
CA ILE A 125 18.54 16.29 -5.09
C ILE A 125 17.50 17.30 -4.55
N SER A 126 17.62 18.60 -4.83
CA SER A 126 16.74 19.61 -4.22
C SER A 126 15.35 19.73 -4.86
N ASN A 127 15.17 19.11 -6.04
CA ASN A 127 13.98 19.26 -6.88
C ASN A 127 12.98 18.11 -6.78
N ILE A 128 13.35 17.00 -6.13
CA ILE A 128 12.44 15.86 -5.95
C ILE A 128 11.54 16.14 -4.75
N ARG A 129 10.24 15.95 -4.92
CA ARG A 129 9.22 16.13 -3.88
C ARG A 129 8.27 14.94 -3.88
N ALA A 130 7.76 14.60 -2.70
CA ALA A 130 6.66 13.67 -2.55
C ALA A 130 5.33 14.44 -2.60
N ALA A 131 4.39 13.96 -3.40
CA ALA A 131 3.05 14.50 -3.46
C ALA A 131 2.25 14.20 -2.19
N ASN A 132 1.32 15.09 -1.85
CA ASN A 132 0.33 14.84 -0.81
C ASN A 132 -0.61 13.69 -1.23
N LYS A 133 -0.32 12.48 -0.76
CA LYS A 133 -1.07 11.24 -1.03
C LYS A 133 -2.57 11.39 -0.86
N VAL A 134 -3.02 12.00 0.24
CA VAL A 134 -4.46 12.16 0.55
C VAL A 134 -5.14 13.05 -0.47
N LYS A 135 -4.53 14.19 -0.83
CA LYS A 135 -5.10 15.10 -1.83
C LYS A 135 -5.10 14.48 -3.23
N VAL A 136 -4.03 13.77 -3.59
CA VAL A 136 -3.94 13.07 -4.89
C VAL A 136 -5.00 11.97 -4.98
N ALA A 137 -5.17 11.16 -3.94
CA ALA A 137 -6.19 10.10 -3.92
C ALA A 137 -7.61 10.66 -4.05
N LYS A 138 -7.93 11.75 -3.33
CA LYS A 138 -9.23 12.42 -3.45
C LYS A 138 -9.47 12.91 -4.88
N TYR A 139 -8.51 13.65 -5.44
CA TYR A 139 -8.62 14.13 -6.81
C TYR A 139 -8.79 12.98 -7.81
N TYR A 140 -8.01 11.91 -7.67
CA TYR A 140 -8.06 10.76 -8.57
C TYR A 140 -9.45 10.12 -8.59
N VAL A 141 -10.03 9.85 -7.42
CA VAL A 141 -11.36 9.22 -7.31
C VAL A 141 -12.47 10.13 -7.80
N GLU A 142 -12.32 11.45 -7.67
CA GLU A 142 -13.29 12.44 -8.16
C GLU A 142 -13.30 12.56 -9.70
N HIS A 143 -12.16 12.31 -10.37
CA HIS A 143 -12.00 12.60 -11.80
C HIS A 143 -11.90 11.37 -12.71
N TYR A 144 -11.59 10.19 -12.14
CA TYR A 144 -11.37 8.98 -12.92
C TYR A 144 -12.22 7.82 -12.39
N PRO A 145 -12.82 7.01 -13.28
CA PRO A 145 -13.51 5.80 -12.85
C PRO A 145 -12.51 4.80 -12.27
N ALA A 146 -12.98 3.94 -11.37
CA ALA A 146 -12.18 2.84 -10.84
C ALA A 146 -11.81 1.87 -11.98
N ASP A 147 -10.53 1.54 -12.08
CA ASP A 147 -9.99 0.53 -12.99
C ASP A 147 -9.41 -0.61 -12.15
N LEU A 148 -10.09 -1.76 -12.15
CA LEU A 148 -9.67 -2.93 -11.37
C LEU A 148 -8.74 -3.86 -12.15
N THR A 149 -8.47 -3.56 -13.43
CA THR A 149 -7.74 -4.48 -14.33
C THR A 149 -6.22 -4.44 -14.13
N VAL A 150 -5.71 -3.50 -13.34
CA VAL A 150 -4.29 -3.31 -13.08
C VAL A 150 -3.76 -4.38 -12.11
N LEU A 151 -2.72 -5.10 -12.53
CA LEU A 151 -2.07 -6.18 -11.78
C LEU A 151 -3.09 -7.24 -11.30
N ASP A 152 -3.03 -7.64 -10.02
CA ASP A 152 -3.96 -8.61 -9.42
C ASP A 152 -5.12 -7.92 -8.66
N LEU A 153 -5.36 -6.62 -8.87
CA LEU A 153 -6.35 -5.85 -8.11
C LEU A 153 -7.73 -6.49 -8.15
N ASN A 154 -8.26 -6.80 -9.35
CA ASN A 154 -9.57 -7.42 -9.49
C ASN A 154 -9.66 -8.76 -8.72
N LYS A 155 -8.63 -9.59 -8.84
CA LYS A 155 -8.56 -10.88 -8.14
C LYS A 155 -8.59 -10.71 -6.62
N GLN A 156 -7.88 -9.72 -6.09
CA GLN A 156 -7.83 -9.47 -4.65
C GLN A 156 -9.12 -8.85 -4.13
N ILE A 157 -9.76 -7.96 -4.89
CA ILE A 157 -11.09 -7.43 -4.59
C ILE A 157 -12.13 -8.56 -4.57
N ASP A 158 -12.14 -9.44 -5.58
CA ASP A 158 -13.05 -10.59 -5.64
C ASP A 158 -12.85 -11.53 -4.46
N ARG A 159 -11.58 -11.81 -4.10
CA ARG A 159 -11.22 -12.61 -2.94
C ARG A 159 -11.71 -11.97 -1.63
N LEU A 160 -11.57 -10.65 -1.50
CA LEU A 160 -12.02 -9.88 -0.34
C LEU A 160 -13.55 -9.88 -0.22
N CYS A 161 -14.26 -9.60 -1.31
CA CYS A 161 -15.72 -9.62 -1.37
C CYS A 161 -16.27 -11.01 -1.01
N THR A 162 -15.67 -12.06 -1.58
CA THR A 162 -16.03 -13.46 -1.28
C THR A 162 -15.83 -13.78 0.20
N PHE A 163 -14.70 -13.37 0.76
CA PHE A 163 -14.41 -13.56 2.18
C PHE A 163 -15.45 -12.86 3.05
N ILE A 164 -15.72 -11.57 2.82
CA ILE A 164 -16.72 -10.78 3.56
C ILE A 164 -18.09 -11.45 3.49
N ALA A 165 -18.52 -11.90 2.31
CA ALA A 165 -19.81 -12.57 2.14
C ALA A 165 -19.88 -13.91 2.89
N SER A 166 -18.76 -14.65 2.97
CA SER A 166 -18.70 -15.91 3.73
C SER A 166 -18.65 -15.71 5.25
N SER A 167 -18.12 -14.59 5.72
CA SER A 167 -17.98 -14.27 7.15
C SER A 167 -19.26 -13.79 7.83
N ASN A 168 -20.29 -13.44 7.04
CA ASN A 168 -21.60 -12.97 7.52
C ASN A 168 -22.70 -14.04 7.44
N LYS A 169 -22.33 -15.29 7.17
CA LYS A 169 -23.24 -16.45 7.23
C LYS A 169 -23.13 -17.12 8.59
#